data_AF-A0A2M4AZP5-F1
#
_entry.id   AF-A0A2M4AZP5-F1
#
_cell.length_a   1.000
_cell.length_b   1.000
_cell.length_c   1.000
_cell.angle_alpha   90.00
_cell.angle_beta   90.00
_cell.angle_gamma   90.00
#
_symmetry.space_group_name_H-M   'P 1'
#
loop_
_entity.id
_entity.type
_entity.pdbx_description
1 polymer ?
#
loop_
_entity_poly.entity_id
_entity_poly.type
_entity_poly.pdbx_seq_one_letter_code
_entity_poly.pdbx_strand_id
1 'polypeptide(L)'
;SVFHLVLVTMAALVRQCGAEDCGQEELVQCTRPLQLLSATSELSFVTKKEELDQLCPDLHAGLHCIRSYTRRCMNIHQRDHFNKLYHGTNEVIHELCEEGSYQEDFLRHAPCMRHVKKEYEVCATRYQSTMSKIGQAAAATTTSTTSAAFQYHIGTTMATHPAGGYSGNG
;
A
#
# COMPACT_ATOMS: atom_id res chain seq x y z
N SER A 1 4.17 40.19 -35.39
CA SER A 1 5.63 40.03 -35.21
C SER A 1 5.95 38.59 -34.83
N VAL A 2 6.87 37.92 -35.53
CA VAL A 2 7.21 36.49 -35.37
C VAL A 2 7.59 36.15 -33.93
N PHE A 3 8.18 37.11 -33.21
CA PHE A 3 8.49 37.01 -31.77
C PHE A 3 7.27 36.71 -30.88
N HIS A 4 6.09 37.27 -31.17
CA HIS A 4 4.88 36.99 -30.40
C HIS A 4 4.38 35.57 -30.63
N LEU A 5 4.49 35.06 -31.86
CA LEU A 5 4.12 33.68 -32.18
C LEU A 5 5.03 32.69 -31.44
N VAL A 6 6.34 32.95 -31.40
CA VAL A 6 7.30 32.11 -30.66
C VAL A 6 7.06 32.15 -29.15
N LEU A 7 6.74 33.33 -28.59
CA LEU A 7 6.43 33.44 -27.16
C LEU A 7 5.14 32.71 -26.78
N VAL A 8 4.11 32.78 -27.63
CA VAL A 8 2.83 32.09 -27.41
C VAL A 8 2.99 30.57 -27.52
N THR A 9 3.78 30.08 -28.48
CA THR A 9 4.04 28.63 -28.61
C THR A 9 4.89 28.10 -27.46
N MET A 10 5.93 28.82 -27.03
CA MET A 10 6.73 28.45 -25.86
C MET A 10 5.89 28.46 -24.57
N ALA A 11 5.03 29.46 -24.37
CA ALA A 11 4.13 29.50 -23.22
C ALA A 11 3.11 28.35 -23.23
N ALA A 12 2.61 27.94 -24.40
CA ALA A 12 1.73 26.79 -24.54
C ALA A 12 2.44 25.46 -24.24
N LEU A 13 3.70 25.31 -24.66
CA LEU A 13 4.54 24.14 -24.37
C LEU A 13 4.91 24.04 -22.88
N VAL A 14 5.20 25.18 -22.23
CA VAL A 14 5.48 25.21 -20.77
C VAL A 14 4.23 24.84 -19.95
N ARG A 15 3.03 25.16 -20.45
CA ARG A 15 1.75 24.80 -19.81
C ARG A 15 1.41 23.30 -19.87
N GLN A 16 2.16 22.52 -20.64
CA GLN A 16 2.04 21.06 -20.74
C GLN A 16 2.94 20.30 -19.76
N CYS A 17 3.64 20.99 -18.86
CA CYS A 17 4.11 20.36 -17.63
C CYS A 17 2.94 20.34 -16.65
N GLY A 18 1.98 19.42 -16.88
CA GLY A 18 0.96 19.12 -15.89
C GLY A 18 1.68 18.63 -14.65
N ALA A 19 1.69 19.44 -13.58
CA ALA A 19 2.01 18.90 -12.27
C ALA A 19 0.96 17.81 -12.02
N GLU A 20 1.39 16.55 -12.07
CA GLU A 20 0.52 15.44 -11.71
C GLU A 20 0.13 15.63 -10.25
N ASP A 21 -1.17 15.76 -9.99
CA ASP A 21 -1.68 15.97 -8.64
C ASP A 21 -1.59 14.65 -7.87
N CYS A 22 -0.44 14.43 -7.25
CA CYS A 22 -0.11 13.24 -6.49
C CYS A 22 -0.76 13.27 -5.11
N GLY A 23 -2.09 13.14 -5.11
CA GLY A 23 -2.90 13.08 -3.90
C GLY A 23 -2.85 11.70 -3.25
N GLN A 24 -2.87 11.68 -1.91
CA GLN A 24 -3.00 10.41 -1.16
C GLN A 24 -4.32 9.69 -1.45
N GLU A 25 -5.34 10.41 -1.92
CA GLU A 25 -6.61 9.85 -2.35
C GLU A 25 -6.46 8.90 -3.55
N GLU A 26 -5.63 9.24 -4.54
CA GLU A 26 -5.39 8.37 -5.71
C GLU A 26 -4.83 7.01 -5.27
N LEU A 27 -3.83 7.03 -4.38
CA LEU A 27 -3.26 5.81 -3.84
C LEU A 27 -4.31 4.99 -3.07
N VAL A 28 -5.15 5.63 -2.26
CA VAL A 28 -6.24 4.95 -1.55
C VAL A 28 -7.21 4.30 -2.54
N GLN A 29 -7.56 4.98 -3.63
CA GLN A 29 -8.41 4.42 -4.68
C GLN A 29 -7.79 3.18 -5.32
N CYS A 30 -6.48 3.18 -5.59
CA CYS A 30 -5.77 2.02 -6.12
C CYS A 30 -5.84 0.79 -5.19
N THR A 31 -5.96 1.00 -3.87
CA THR A 31 -6.02 -0.11 -2.89
C THR A 31 -7.41 -0.74 -2.74
N ARG A 32 -8.48 -0.08 -3.21
CA ARG A 32 -9.85 -0.60 -3.02
C ARG A 32 -10.05 -2.03 -3.55
N PRO A 33 -9.60 -2.38 -4.77
CA PRO A 33 -9.69 -3.76 -5.24
C PRO A 33 -8.90 -4.74 -4.35
N LEU A 34 -7.76 -4.30 -3.81
CA LEU A 34 -6.91 -5.13 -2.95
C LEU A 34 -7.49 -5.31 -1.54
N GLN A 35 -8.39 -4.43 -1.09
CA GLN A 35 -9.08 -4.59 0.19
C GLN A 35 -9.92 -5.86 0.22
N LEU A 36 -10.35 -6.37 -0.94
CA LEU A 36 -11.02 -7.66 -1.01
C LEU A 36 -10.13 -8.79 -0.46
N LEU A 37 -8.81 -8.69 -0.58
CA LEU A 37 -7.87 -9.67 -0.01
C LEU A 37 -7.71 -9.55 1.50
N SER A 38 -8.35 -8.55 2.13
CA SER A 38 -8.24 -8.37 3.57
C SER A 38 -8.92 -9.51 4.31
N ALA A 39 -8.42 -9.76 5.52
CA ALA A 39 -8.90 -10.77 6.46
C ALA A 39 -10.42 -10.73 6.76
N THR A 40 -11.06 -9.60 6.45
CA THR A 40 -12.48 -9.31 6.71
C THR A 40 -13.33 -9.32 5.43
N SER A 41 -12.77 -9.73 4.30
CA SER A 41 -13.40 -9.58 2.98
C SER A 41 -13.65 -10.93 2.30
N GLU A 42 -14.60 -10.93 1.37
CA GLU A 42 -15.15 -12.11 0.69
C GLU A 42 -14.09 -12.95 -0.05
N LEU A 43 -12.99 -12.33 -0.46
CA LEU A 43 -11.89 -12.97 -1.19
C LEU A 43 -11.08 -13.97 -0.35
N SER A 44 -10.95 -13.71 0.94
CA SER A 44 -10.35 -14.67 1.88
C SER A 44 -11.15 -15.98 2.00
N PHE A 45 -12.31 -16.05 1.33
CA PHE A 45 -13.24 -17.18 1.37
C PHE A 45 -13.70 -17.64 -0.01
N VAL A 46 -13.05 -17.17 -1.09
CA VAL A 46 -13.28 -17.71 -2.43
C VAL A 46 -12.86 -19.17 -2.42
N THR A 47 -13.82 -20.06 -2.68
CA THR A 47 -13.61 -21.52 -2.62
C THR A 47 -13.58 -22.17 -3.99
N LYS A 48 -13.74 -21.37 -5.04
CA LYS A 48 -13.94 -21.85 -6.41
C LYS A 48 -13.10 -21.05 -7.39
N LYS A 49 -12.65 -21.72 -8.45
CA LYS A 49 -11.86 -21.09 -9.51
C LYS A 49 -12.66 -20.01 -10.23
N GLU A 50 -13.95 -20.24 -10.48
CA GLU A 50 -14.80 -19.29 -11.21
C GLU A 50 -14.96 -17.97 -10.45
N GLU A 51 -14.93 -18.02 -9.13
CA GLU A 51 -14.97 -16.84 -8.26
C GLU A 51 -13.63 -16.08 -8.29
N LEU A 52 -12.49 -16.78 -8.38
CA LEU A 52 -11.18 -16.15 -8.57
C LEU A 52 -11.09 -15.47 -9.95
N ASP A 53 -11.54 -16.15 -11.01
CA ASP A 53 -11.46 -15.64 -12.38
C ASP A 53 -12.23 -14.33 -12.57
N GLN A 54 -13.34 -14.14 -11.84
CA GLN A 54 -14.13 -12.89 -11.87
C GLN A 54 -13.42 -11.71 -11.20
N LEU A 55 -12.56 -12.01 -10.24
CA LEU A 55 -11.99 -11.05 -9.31
C LEU A 55 -10.56 -10.65 -9.70
N CYS A 56 -9.79 -11.58 -10.24
CA CYS A 56 -8.42 -11.35 -10.67
C CYS A 56 -8.24 -10.11 -11.58
N PRO A 57 -9.16 -9.78 -12.51
CA PRO A 57 -9.10 -8.53 -13.26
C PRO A 57 -9.02 -7.28 -12.38
N ASP A 58 -9.81 -7.22 -11.31
CA ASP A 58 -9.84 -6.07 -10.39
C ASP A 58 -8.56 -6.00 -9.55
N LEU A 59 -8.04 -7.15 -9.10
CA LEU A 59 -6.78 -7.22 -8.37
C LEU A 59 -5.59 -6.74 -9.22
N HIS A 60 -5.51 -7.21 -10.47
CA HIS A 60 -4.48 -6.78 -11.40
C HIS A 60 -4.62 -5.30 -11.76
N ALA A 61 -5.85 -4.79 -11.92
CA ALA A 61 -6.09 -3.37 -12.13
C ALA A 61 -5.61 -2.53 -10.95
N GLY A 62 -5.86 -2.96 -9.71
CA GLY A 62 -5.35 -2.34 -8.49
C GLY A 62 -3.82 -2.29 -8.46
N LEU A 63 -3.15 -3.42 -8.72
CA LEU A 63 -1.68 -3.47 -8.79
C LEU A 63 -1.11 -2.57 -9.89
N HIS A 64 -1.76 -2.52 -11.06
CA HIS A 64 -1.36 -1.65 -12.14
C HIS A 64 -1.50 -0.16 -11.76
N CYS A 65 -2.61 0.21 -11.10
CA CYS A 65 -2.83 1.55 -10.56
C CYS A 65 -1.71 1.97 -9.61
N ILE A 66 -1.38 1.12 -8.63
CA ILE A 66 -0.29 1.36 -7.67
C ILE A 66 1.06 1.52 -8.40
N ARG A 67 1.35 0.67 -9.37
CA ARG A 67 2.58 0.75 -10.16
C ARG A 67 2.67 2.05 -10.97
N SER A 68 1.54 2.51 -11.52
CA SER A 68 1.46 3.79 -12.23
C SER A 68 1.70 4.96 -11.27
N TYR A 69 0.98 4.98 -10.13
CA TYR A 69 1.13 5.99 -9.09
C TYR A 69 2.58 6.10 -8.62
N THR A 70 3.23 4.99 -8.27
CA THR A 70 4.62 5.01 -7.77
C THR A 70 5.63 5.45 -8.83
N ARG A 71 5.34 5.29 -10.14
CA ARG A 71 6.20 5.80 -11.21
C ARG A 71 6.07 7.31 -11.41
N ARG A 72 4.86 7.85 -11.24
CA ARG A 72 4.52 9.26 -11.47
C ARG A 72 4.82 10.12 -10.24
N CYS A 73 4.50 9.61 -9.07
CA CYS A 73 4.42 10.38 -7.83
C CYS A 73 5.54 10.13 -6.83
N MET A 74 6.45 9.19 -7.08
CA MET A 74 7.55 8.88 -6.16
C MET A 74 8.91 9.00 -6.84
N ASN A 75 9.90 9.46 -6.08
CA ASN A 75 11.29 9.36 -6.50
C ASN A 75 11.80 7.92 -6.40
N ILE A 76 13.01 7.67 -6.92
CA ILE A 76 13.59 6.31 -7.00
C ILE A 76 13.69 5.64 -5.63
N HIS A 77 14.07 6.36 -4.56
CA HIS A 77 14.20 5.80 -3.22
C HIS A 77 12.84 5.50 -2.58
N GLN A 78 11.89 6.41 -2.70
CA GLN A 78 10.52 6.21 -2.23
C GLN A 78 9.86 5.02 -2.94
N ARG A 79 10.05 4.93 -4.26
CA ARG A 79 9.53 3.83 -5.08
C ARG A 79 10.17 2.49 -4.71
N ASP A 80 11.49 2.45 -4.50
CA ASP A 80 12.18 1.22 -4.08
C ASP A 80 11.69 0.72 -2.72
N HIS A 81 11.54 1.64 -1.75
CA HIS A 81 10.98 1.31 -0.45
C HIS A 81 9.53 0.81 -0.57
N PHE A 82 8.71 1.52 -1.34
CA PHE A 82 7.31 1.16 -1.55
C PHE A 82 7.17 -0.20 -2.25
N ASN A 83 7.99 -0.48 -3.27
CA ASN A 83 7.98 -1.76 -3.96
C ASN A 83 8.30 -2.92 -3.03
N LYS A 84 9.22 -2.73 -2.06
CA LYS A 84 9.50 -3.74 -1.03
C LYS A 84 8.28 -4.01 -0.16
N LEU A 85 7.54 -2.97 0.24
CA LEU A 85 6.31 -3.11 1.03
C LEU A 85 5.21 -3.86 0.29
N TYR A 86 5.09 -3.64 -1.03
CA TYR A 86 4.02 -4.24 -1.84
C TYR A 86 4.42 -5.53 -2.58
N HIS A 87 5.68 -5.96 -2.48
CA HIS A 87 6.20 -7.12 -3.20
C HIS A 87 5.40 -8.38 -2.90
N GLY A 88 5.22 -8.72 -1.62
CA GLY A 88 4.49 -9.92 -1.23
C GLY A 88 3.01 -9.89 -1.66
N THR A 89 2.36 -8.73 -1.64
CA THR A 89 0.99 -8.60 -2.17
C THR A 89 0.94 -8.86 -3.67
N ASN A 90 1.91 -8.33 -4.42
CA ASN A 90 1.99 -8.57 -5.86
C ASN A 90 2.26 -10.05 -6.17
N GLU A 91 3.15 -10.71 -5.42
CA GLU A 91 3.43 -12.15 -5.57
C GLU A 91 2.19 -13.00 -5.29
N VAL A 92 1.52 -12.80 -4.15
CA VAL A 92 0.31 -13.56 -3.79
C VAL A 92 -0.77 -13.40 -4.85
N ILE A 93 -1.00 -12.19 -5.36
CA ILE A 93 -2.01 -11.97 -6.40
C ILE A 93 -1.64 -12.70 -7.69
N HIS A 94 -0.37 -12.64 -8.09
CA HIS A 94 0.12 -13.32 -9.28
C HIS A 94 -0.03 -14.85 -9.16
N GLU A 95 0.42 -15.44 -8.05
CA GLU A 95 0.32 -16.88 -7.80
C GLU A 95 -1.13 -17.37 -7.61
N LEU A 96 -2.01 -16.52 -7.05
CA LEU A 96 -3.42 -16.84 -6.86
C LEU A 96 -4.21 -16.77 -8.17
N CYS A 97 -3.89 -15.80 -9.03
CA CYS A 97 -4.65 -15.52 -10.25
C CYS A 97 -4.15 -16.29 -11.47
N GLU A 98 -2.92 -16.79 -11.45
CA GLU A 98 -2.38 -17.62 -12.52
C GLU A 98 -2.55 -19.10 -12.21
N GLU A 99 -2.83 -19.88 -13.24
CA GLU A 99 -2.99 -21.33 -13.09
C GLU A 99 -1.66 -21.96 -12.68
N GLY A 100 -1.69 -22.70 -11.57
CA GLY A 100 -0.51 -23.35 -11.03
C GLY A 100 -0.77 -24.00 -9.68
N SER A 101 0.27 -24.64 -9.13
CA SER A 101 0.16 -25.40 -7.88
C SER A 101 -0.29 -24.55 -6.70
N TYR A 102 0.10 -23.27 -6.64
CA TYR A 102 -0.35 -22.37 -5.58
C TYR A 102 -1.86 -22.13 -5.63
N GLN A 103 -2.41 -21.80 -6.79
CA GLN A 103 -3.85 -21.63 -6.98
C GLN A 103 -4.61 -22.91 -6.65
N GLU A 104 -4.11 -24.06 -7.09
CA GLU A 104 -4.70 -25.37 -6.80
C GLU A 104 -4.73 -25.66 -5.30
N ASP A 105 -3.61 -25.48 -4.60
CA ASP A 105 -3.51 -25.69 -3.16
C ASP A 105 -4.37 -24.69 -2.38
N PHE A 106 -4.42 -23.43 -2.82
CA PHE A 106 -5.31 -22.43 -2.24
C PHE A 106 -6.77 -22.89 -2.33
N LEU A 107 -7.25 -23.25 -3.53
CA LEU A 107 -8.63 -23.70 -3.74
C LEU A 107 -8.95 -24.98 -2.96
N ARG A 108 -7.97 -25.89 -2.84
CA ARG A 108 -8.10 -27.11 -2.05
C ARG A 108 -8.34 -26.84 -0.56
N HIS A 109 -7.72 -25.79 0.00
CA HIS A 109 -7.77 -25.48 1.43
C HIS A 109 -8.72 -24.34 1.79
N ALA A 110 -9.18 -23.56 0.82
CA ALA A 110 -10.14 -22.48 1.01
C ALA A 110 -11.42 -22.91 1.78
N PRO A 111 -11.99 -24.13 1.58
CA PRO A 111 -13.11 -24.60 2.39
C PRO A 111 -12.81 -24.69 3.89
N CYS A 112 -11.57 -25.00 4.28
CA CYS A 112 -11.16 -25.03 5.68
C CYS A 112 -11.18 -23.63 6.30
N MET A 113 -10.64 -22.63 5.58
CA MET A 113 -10.67 -21.23 6.02
C MET A 113 -12.11 -20.70 6.15
N ARG A 114 -13.02 -21.17 5.30
CA ARG A 114 -14.45 -20.83 5.38
C ARG A 114 -15.10 -21.33 6.68
N HIS A 115 -14.66 -22.45 7.22
CA HIS A 115 -15.20 -22.99 8.48
C HIS A 115 -14.86 -22.10 9.68
N VAL A 116 -13.65 -21.55 9.71
CA VAL A 116 -13.16 -20.68 10.79
C VAL A 116 -13.44 -19.19 10.55
N LYS A 117 -14.13 -18.84 9.46
CA LYS A 117 -14.41 -17.45 9.01
C LYS A 117 -14.85 -16.54 10.15
N LYS A 118 -15.91 -16.93 10.85
CA LYS A 118 -16.54 -16.09 11.89
C LYS A 118 -15.58 -15.76 13.03
N GLU A 119 -14.77 -16.74 13.44
CA GLU A 119 -13.82 -16.58 14.54
C GLU A 119 -12.63 -15.73 14.11
N TYR A 120 -12.17 -15.94 12.87
CA TYR A 120 -11.12 -15.14 12.26
C TYR A 120 -11.52 -13.67 12.10
N GLU A 121 -12.74 -13.37 11.66
CA GLU A 121 -13.27 -12.00 11.52
C GLU A 121 -13.29 -11.24 12.86
N VAL A 122 -13.68 -11.90 13.94
CA VAL A 122 -13.65 -11.32 15.30
C VAL A 122 -12.21 -10.95 15.67
N CYS A 123 -11.25 -11.86 15.43
CA CYS A 123 -9.85 -11.62 15.70
C CYS A 123 -9.27 -10.49 14.83
N ALA A 124 -9.54 -10.52 13.53
CA ALA A 124 -9.08 -9.51 12.57
C ALA A 124 -9.62 -8.13 12.93
N THR A 125 -10.90 -8.02 13.26
CA THR A 125 -11.54 -6.75 13.66
C THR A 125 -10.92 -6.21 14.94
N ARG A 126 -10.70 -7.07 15.95
CA ARG A 126 -10.05 -6.67 17.20
C ARG A 126 -8.61 -6.21 16.97
N TYR A 127 -7.87 -6.92 16.12
CA TYR A 127 -6.52 -6.56 15.74
C TYR A 127 -6.49 -5.18 15.05
N GLN A 128 -7.29 -5.00 14.01
CA GLN A 128 -7.41 -3.74 13.28
C GLN A 128 -7.79 -2.57 14.20
N SER A 129 -8.77 -2.76 15.10
CA SER A 129 -9.17 -1.75 16.08
C SER A 129 -8.03 -1.39 17.04
N THR A 130 -7.28 -2.39 17.51
CA THR A 130 -6.15 -2.18 18.41
C THR A 130 -5.02 -1.44 17.72
N MET A 131 -4.67 -1.83 16.50
CA MET A 131 -3.65 -1.16 15.70
C MET A 131 -4.03 0.29 15.38
N SER A 132 -5.30 0.55 15.07
CA SER A 132 -5.79 1.92 14.83
C SER A 132 -5.62 2.81 16.07
N LYS A 133 -5.94 2.29 17.27
CA LYS A 133 -5.75 3.01 18.53
C LYS A 133 -4.27 3.31 18.80
N ILE A 134 -3.38 2.36 18.54
CA ILE A 134 -1.92 2.56 18.68
C ILE A 134 -1.43 3.63 17.70
N GLY A 135 -1.87 3.60 16.44
CA GLY A 135 -1.53 4.63 15.45
C GLY A 135 -1.99 6.03 15.86
N GLN A 136 -3.22 6.14 16.38
CA GLN A 136 -3.75 7.40 16.90
C GLN A 136 -2.98 7.91 18.12
N ALA A 137 -2.60 7.02 19.04
CA ALA A 137 -1.79 7.38 20.20
C ALA A 137 -0.38 7.86 19.79
N ALA A 138 0.24 7.22 18.80
CA ALA A 138 1.52 7.65 18.24
C ALA A 138 1.42 9.03 17.56
N ALA A 139 0.33 9.28 16.82
CA ALA A 139 0.07 10.58 16.21
C ALA A 139 -0.18 11.68 17.27
N ALA A 140 -0.98 11.39 18.30
CA ALA A 140 -1.29 12.33 19.38
C ALA A 140 -0.08 12.67 20.26
N THR A 141 0.86 11.73 20.42
CA THR A 141 2.14 11.96 21.12
C THR A 141 3.03 12.93 20.33
N THR A 142 2.93 12.95 19.00
CA THR A 142 3.67 13.89 18.13
C THR A 142 3.11 15.32 18.23
N THR A 143 1.81 15.48 18.53
CA THR A 143 1.17 16.80 18.69
C THR A 143 1.35 17.39 20.11
N SER A 144 1.53 16.55 21.13
CA SER A 144 1.54 16.99 22.53
C SER A 144 2.84 17.63 23.02
N THR A 145 3.91 17.65 22.22
CA THR A 145 5.19 18.32 22.58
C THR A 145 5.28 19.78 22.12
N THR A 146 4.14 20.45 21.88
CA THR A 146 4.12 21.90 21.55
C THR A 146 3.61 22.81 22.68
N SER A 147 3.48 22.30 23.91
CA SER A 147 3.26 23.18 25.06
C SER A 147 4.50 23.26 25.97
N ALA A 148 5.15 24.43 25.92
CA ALA A 148 6.03 25.02 26.92
C ALA A 148 7.45 24.44 27.14
N ALA A 149 8.25 24.19 26.09
CA ALA A 149 9.72 24.15 26.24
C ALA A 149 10.55 24.50 24.99
N PHE A 150 9.95 24.91 23.86
CA PHE A 150 10.71 25.27 22.67
C PHE A 150 11.14 26.75 22.70
N GLN A 151 11.97 27.10 23.68
CA GLN A 151 12.67 28.38 23.64
C GLN A 151 14.18 28.30 23.82
N TYR A 152 14.77 27.17 24.19
CA TYR A 152 16.23 27.07 24.24
C TYR A 152 16.67 25.63 23.95
N HIS A 153 17.07 25.37 22.71
CA HIS A 153 18.45 24.98 22.38
C HIS A 153 18.54 24.49 20.93
N ILE A 154 19.32 25.25 20.17
CA ILE A 154 20.00 24.79 18.96
C ILE A 154 20.98 23.69 19.39
N GLY A 155 20.95 22.53 18.72
CA GLY A 155 22.07 21.59 18.68
C GLY A 155 21.80 20.18 19.20
N THR A 156 21.94 19.21 18.29
CA THR A 156 22.31 17.79 18.50
C THR A 156 21.33 16.95 19.31
N THR A 157 20.70 15.93 18.73
CA THR A 157 21.31 14.60 18.65
C THR A 157 20.63 13.73 17.58
N MET A 158 21.45 13.05 16.77
CA MET A 158 21.00 11.92 15.95
C MET A 158 20.64 10.76 16.88
N ALA A 159 19.42 10.22 16.76
CA ALA A 159 19.06 8.93 17.33
C ALA A 159 19.24 7.85 16.25
N THR A 160 20.34 7.12 16.39
CA THR A 160 20.64 5.82 15.77
C THR A 160 19.47 4.84 15.91
N HIS A 161 19.01 4.29 14.79
CA HIS A 161 18.16 3.09 14.79
C HIS A 161 18.97 1.86 15.26
N PRO A 162 18.36 0.89 15.98
CA PRO A 162 19.04 -0.34 16.33
C PRO A 162 19.14 -1.25 15.09
N ALA A 163 20.37 -1.59 14.72
CA ALA A 163 20.66 -2.70 13.81
C ALA A 163 20.42 -4.02 14.56
N GLY A 164 19.39 -4.76 14.17
CA GLY A 164 19.19 -6.13 14.63
C GLY A 164 20.21 -7.06 13.98
N GLY A 165 21.20 -7.50 14.77
CA GLY A 165 22.16 -8.53 14.37
C GLY A 165 21.50 -9.91 14.34
N TYR A 166 21.63 -10.58 13.20
CA TYR A 166 21.34 -12.00 13.03
C TYR A 166 22.47 -12.79 13.71
N SER A 167 22.16 -13.59 14.74
CA SER A 167 23.09 -14.58 15.29
C SER A 167 22.49 -15.97 15.05
N GLY A 168 22.98 -16.63 14.01
CA GLY A 168 22.74 -18.05 13.78
C GLY A 168 23.63 -18.88 14.71
N ASN A 169 23.05 -19.92 15.31
CA ASN A 169 23.79 -21.02 15.89
C ASN A 169 23.00 -22.30 15.58
N GLY A 170 23.63 -23.19 14.83
CA GLY A 170 23.10 -24.45 14.33
C GLY A 170 24.12 -25.07 13.39
#